data_AF-A0A1V2NU70-F1
#
_entry.id   AF-A0A1V2NU70-F1
#
_cell.length_a   1.000
_cell.length_b   1.000
_cell.length_c   1.000
_cell.angle_alpha   90.00
_cell.angle_beta   90.00
_cell.angle_gamma   90.00
#
_symmetry.space_group_name_H-M   'P 1'
#
loop_
_entity.id
_entity.type
_entity.pdbx_description
1 polymer ?
#
loop_
_entity_poly.entity_id
_entity_poly.type
_entity_poly.pdbx_seq_one_letter_code
_entity_poly.pdbx_strand_id
1 'polypeptide(L)' 'MEFHATALAQLDGLPTEAFDALVRRATELVSAPWDSLPLSPEEPAFRQTTFHPLGLLSFYLDADRELIRIFDVTWVG' A
#
# COMPACT_ATOMS: atom_id res chain seq x y z
N MET A 1 -7.37 8.45 1.59
CA MET A 1 -6.12 7.80 1.15
C MET A 1 -5.24 8.84 0.52
N GLU A 2 -3.94 8.79 0.81
CA GLU A 2 -2.92 9.66 0.23
C GLU A 2 -1.75 8.83 -0.28
N PHE A 3 -1.09 9.29 -1.34
CA PHE A 3 0.17 8.74 -1.82
C PHE A 3 1.30 9.74 -1.57
N HIS A 4 2.42 9.26 -1.04
CA HIS A 4 3.65 10.02 -1.04
C HIS A 4 4.17 10.19 -2.47
N ALA A 5 4.87 11.29 -2.76
CA ALA A 5 5.35 11.60 -4.12
C ALA A 5 6.27 10.50 -4.70
N THR A 6 7.06 9.84 -3.84
CA THR A 6 7.91 8.70 -4.20
C THR A 6 7.08 7.47 -4.60
N ALA A 7 5.99 7.19 -3.89
CA ALA A 7 5.08 6.10 -4.23
C ALA A 7 4.38 6.33 -5.57
N LEU A 8 4.03 7.58 -5.90
CA LEU A 8 3.48 7.92 -7.21
C LEU A 8 4.48 7.69 -8.35
N ALA A 9 5.76 8.02 -8.13
CA ALA A 9 6.80 7.79 -9.14
C ALA A 9 7.03 6.29 -9.42
N GLN A 10 6.79 5.43 -8.44
CA GLN A 10 6.89 3.97 -8.58
C GLN A 10 5.73 3.34 -9.37
N LEU A 11 4.67 4.12 -9.64
CA LEU A 11 3.56 3.64 -10.48
C LEU A 11 3.90 3.68 -11.97
N ASP A 12 4.92 4.46 -12.35
CA ASP A 12 5.33 4.57 -13.75
C ASP A 12 5.96 3.26 -14.22
N GLY A 13 5.48 2.75 -15.36
CA GLY A 13 5.94 1.48 -15.93
C GLY A 13 5.26 0.21 -15.39
N LEU A 14 4.28 0.32 -14.47
CA LEU A 14 3.48 -0.84 -14.05
C LEU A 14 2.64 -1.38 -15.24
N PRO A 15 2.67 -2.71 -15.51
CA PRO A 15 1.70 -3.32 -16.41
C PRO A 15 0.28 -3.07 -15.91
N THR A 16 -0.70 -2.95 -16.82
CA THR A 16 -2.11 -2.66 -16.48
C THR A 16 -2.67 -3.62 -15.42
N GLU A 17 -2.36 -4.91 -15.52
CA GLU A 17 -2.80 -5.92 -14.54
C GLU A 17 -2.27 -5.61 -13.13
N ALA A 18 -1.00 -5.22 -13.01
CA ALA A 18 -0.38 -4.90 -11.73
C ALA A 18 -0.98 -3.61 -11.16
N PHE A 19 -1.25 -2.61 -12.01
CA PHE A 19 -1.90 -1.37 -11.60
C PHE A 19 -3.34 -1.62 -11.11
N ASP A 20 -4.14 -2.40 -11.84
CA ASP A 20 -5.50 -2.74 -11.44
C ASP A 20 -5.52 -3.52 -10.11
N ALA A 21 -4.58 -4.45 -9.94
CA ALA A 21 -4.40 -5.20 -8.70
C ALA A 21 -4.03 -4.28 -7.53
N LEU A 22 -3.14 -3.31 -7.76
CA LEU A 22 -2.77 -2.29 -6.77
C LEU A 22 -3.97 -1.43 -6.35
N VAL A 23 -4.71 -0.88 -7.31
CA VAL A 23 -5.87 -0.02 -7.04
C VAL A 23 -6.95 -0.78 -6.29
N ARG A 24 -7.23 -2.03 -6.69
CA ARG A 24 -8.17 -2.91 -5.98
C ARG A 24 -7.72 -3.11 -4.54
N ARG A 25 -6.44 -3.47 -4.32
CA ARG A 25 -5.92 -3.71 -2.97
C ARG A 25 -5.96 -2.47 -2.10
N ALA A 26 -5.56 -1.32 -2.65
CA ALA A 26 -5.63 -0.03 -1.99
C ALA A 26 -7.06 0.28 -1.53
N THR A 27 -8.07 0.03 -2.38
CA THR A 27 -9.48 0.24 -2.06
C THR A 27 -9.98 -0.69 -0.94
N GLU A 28 -9.60 -1.98 -0.97
CA GLU A 28 -9.91 -2.93 0.10
C GLU A 28 -9.34 -2.46 1.45
N LEU A 29 -8.10 -1.98 1.45
CA LEU A 29 -7.44 -1.49 2.66
C LEU A 29 -8.11 -0.26 3.27
N VAL A 30 -8.75 0.60 2.48
CA VAL A 30 -9.51 1.76 3.04
C VAL A 30 -10.59 1.28 4.02
N SER A 31 -11.23 0.15 3.71
CA SER A 31 -12.28 -0.43 4.56
C SER A 31 -11.73 -1.36 5.65
N ALA A 32 -10.59 -2.01 5.39
CA ALA A 32 -9.98 -2.98 6.29
C ALA A 32 -8.45 -2.82 6.36
N PRO A 33 -7.93 -1.74 6.95
CA PRO A 33 -6.49 -1.46 6.95
C PRO A 33 -5.68 -2.51 7.71
N TRP A 34 -6.29 -3.21 8.65
CA TRP A 34 -5.68 -4.31 9.41
C TRP A 34 -5.54 -5.61 8.62
N ASP A 35 -6.13 -5.72 7.42
CA ASP A 35 -5.84 -6.81 6.47
C ASP A 35 -4.45 -6.58 5.82
N SER A 36 -3.45 -6.47 6.67
CA SER A 36 -2.06 -6.17 6.35
C SER A 36 -1.20 -6.48 7.57
N LEU A 37 0.10 -6.63 7.36
CA LEU A 37 1.05 -6.95 8.41
C LEU A 37 1.78 -5.70 8.88
N PRO A 38 1.97 -5.48 10.19
CA PRO A 38 2.88 -4.44 10.66
C PRO A 38 4.31 -4.76 10.21
N LEU A 39 5.07 -3.72 9.82
CA LEU A 39 6.48 -3.87 9.43
C LEU A 39 7.37 -4.24 10.62
N SER A 40 7.03 -3.73 11.81
CA SER A 40 7.66 -4.12 13.07
C SER A 40 6.62 -4.12 14.20
N PRO A 41 6.81 -4.94 15.25
CA PRO A 41 5.97 -4.88 16.45
C PRO A 41 6.01 -3.53 17.17
N GLU A 42 7.13 -2.81 17.07
CA GLU A 42 7.37 -1.52 17.73
C GLU A 42 6.66 -0.37 17.00
N GLU A 43 6.40 -0.52 15.69
CA GLU A 43 5.78 0.49 14.84
C GLU A 43 4.54 -0.09 14.11
N PRO A 44 3.49 -0.49 14.83
CA PRO A 44 2.35 -1.24 14.26
C PRO A 44 1.49 -0.43 13.28
N ALA A 45 1.69 0.89 13.23
CA ALA A 45 1.06 1.80 12.29
C ALA A 45 1.71 1.74 10.90
N PHE A 46 2.98 1.34 10.79
CA PHE A 46 3.63 1.08 9.51
C PHE A 46 3.35 -0.35 9.10
N ARG A 47 2.70 -0.51 7.95
CA ARG A 47 2.12 -1.78 7.53
C ARG A 47 2.44 -2.07 6.07
N GLN A 48 2.35 -3.34 5.71
CA GLN A 48 2.60 -3.84 4.38
C GLN A 48 1.63 -4.97 4.01
N THR A 49 1.27 -5.03 2.74
CA THR A 49 0.50 -6.12 2.16
C THR A 49 0.95 -6.40 0.74
N THR A 50 0.58 -7.57 0.20
CA THR A 50 0.71 -7.85 -1.23
C THR A 50 -0.54 -7.38 -1.96
N PHE A 51 -0.38 -6.82 -3.15
CA PHE A 51 -1.50 -6.55 -4.07
C PHE A 51 -1.51 -7.52 -5.26
N HIS A 52 -0.37 -8.14 -5.53
CA HIS A 52 -0.13 -9.17 -6.55
C HIS A 52 1.01 -10.09 -6.04
N PRO A 53 1.18 -11.33 -6.54
CA PRO A 53 2.33 -12.18 -6.17
C PRO A 53 3.72 -11.55 -6.33
N LEU A 54 3.85 -10.53 -7.18
CA LEU A 54 5.09 -9.79 -7.45
C LEU A 54 5.03 -8.32 -6.98
N GLY A 55 4.01 -7.95 -6.21
CA GLY A 55 3.72 -6.57 -5.84
C GLY A 55 3.50 -6.38 -4.35
N LEU A 56 4.24 -5.45 -3.76
CA LEU A 56 4.13 -5.04 -2.36
C LEU A 56 3.65 -3.60 -2.25
N LEU A 57 2.76 -3.37 -1.29
CA LEU A 57 2.24 -2.05 -0.94
C LEU A 57 2.53 -1.78 0.54
N SER A 58 3.26 -0.71 0.81
CA SER A 58 3.60 -0.26 2.17
C SER A 58 2.98 1.09 2.49
N PHE A 59 2.40 1.19 3.68
CA PHE A 59 1.62 2.34 4.09
C PHE A 59 1.67 2.60 5.59
N TYR A 60 1.38 3.83 5.97
CA TYR A 60 1.15 4.25 7.34
C TYR A 60 -0.35 4.37 7.60
N LEU A 61 -0.82 3.80 8.70
CA LEU A 61 -2.19 3.91 9.20
C LEU A 61 -2.28 5.01 10.26
N ASP A 62 -2.96 6.10 9.92
CA ASP A 62 -3.34 7.17 10.83
C ASP A 62 -4.76 6.89 11.33
N ALA A 63 -4.87 6.20 12.46
CA ALA A 63 -6.16 5.78 13.01
C ALA A 63 -7.00 6.99 13.49
N ASP A 64 -6.36 8.02 14.04
CA ASP A 64 -7.02 9.22 14.54
C ASP A 64 -7.70 10.01 13.43
N ARG A 65 -7.13 9.96 12.21
CA ARG A 65 -7.66 10.64 11.03
C ARG A 65 -8.38 9.72 10.05
N GLU A 66 -8.55 8.44 10.41
CA GLU A 66 -9.12 7.39 9.55
C GLU A 66 -8.49 7.38 8.14
N LEU A 67 -7.16 7.52 8.09
CA LEU A 67 -6.42 7.75 6.85
C LEU A 67 -5.30 6.73 6.67
N ILE A 68 -5.15 6.26 5.42
CA ILE A 68 -3.99 5.50 4.97
C ILE A 68 -3.11 6.39 4.09
N ARG A 69 -1.80 6.42 4.41
CA ARG A 69 -0.76 7.08 3.62
C ARG A 69 0.17 6.05 3.01
N ILE A 70 0.06 5.83 1.71
CA ILE A 70 0.93 4.92 0.95
C ILE A 70 2.27 5.62 0.74
N PHE A 71 3.36 5.00 1.19
CA PHE A 71 4.71 5.59 1.09
C PHE A 71 5.66 4.83 0.18
N ASP A 72 5.37 3.55 -0.10
CA ASP A 72 6.16 2.74 -1.01
C ASP A 72 5.29 1.72 -1.75
N VAL A 73 5.55 1.58 -3.04
CA VAL A 73 5.01 0.54 -3.92
C VAL A 73 6.19 -0.14 -4.60
N THR A 74 6.34 -1.44 -4.35
CA THR A 74 7.40 -2.24 -4.96
C THR A 74 6.80 -3.24 -5.95
N TRP A 75 7.37 -3.30 -7.14
CA TRP A 75 7.00 -4.23 -8.20
C TRP A 75 8.25 -4.87 -8.81
N VAL A 76 8.22 -6.19 -8.99
CA VAL A 76 9.38 -6.96 -9.50
C VAL A 76 9.06 -7.73 -10.79
N GLY A 77 8.00 -7.36 -11.51
CA GLY A 77 7.53 -8.02 -12.75
C GLY A 77 7.83 -7.28 -14.04
#